data_AF-A0A2V7K0A3-F1
#
_entry.id   AF-A0A2V7K0A3-F1
#
_cell.length_a   1.000
_cell.length_b   1.000
_cell.length_c   1.000
_cell.angle_alpha   90.00
_cell.angle_beta   90.00
_cell.angle_gamma   90.00
#
_symmetry.space_group_name_H-M   'P 1'
#
loop_
_entity.id
_entity.type
_entity.pdbx_description
1 polymer ?
#
loop_
_entity_poly.entity_id
_entity_poly.type
_entity_poly.pdbx_seq_one_letter_code
_entity_poly.pdbx_strand_id
1 'polypeptide(L)'
;MLQIDLRELALGPVETAGELAKDDPLLAGLEVGLAEAVRVGGRLQATGEERFYWHGTLDTRVAGECRRCLAPVSQAVHADIGALFVRGADADDDPDAFALGEDATLVDVTPAVREELFLAAPRYVLCREDCRGLCPRCGQDLNAGPCGCSPTPDLRWSALAALKDKLRG
;
A
#
# COMPACT_ATOMS: atom_id res chain seq x y z
N MET A 1 -10.84 17.54 -6.45
CA MET A 1 -11.18 16.81 -7.70
C MET A 1 -9.85 16.43 -8.32
N LEU A 2 -9.60 15.16 -8.62
CA LEU A 2 -8.30 14.66 -9.12
C LEU A 2 -8.22 14.72 -10.65
N GLN A 3 -8.86 15.73 -11.24
CA GLN A 3 -8.90 15.96 -12.67
C GLN A 3 -8.31 17.34 -12.96
N ILE A 4 -7.42 17.40 -13.94
CA ILE A 4 -6.62 18.57 -14.27
C ILE A 4 -6.89 18.94 -15.72
N ASP A 5 -7.22 20.21 -15.97
CA ASP A 5 -7.40 20.71 -17.34
C ASP A 5 -6.04 21.00 -17.99
N LEU A 6 -5.78 20.33 -19.11
CA LEU A 6 -4.54 20.48 -19.85
C LEU A 6 -4.36 21.89 -20.43
N ARG A 7 -5.44 22.66 -20.60
CA ARG A 7 -5.38 24.06 -21.07
C ARG A 7 -4.76 24.97 -20.02
N GLU A 8 -4.85 24.64 -18.74
CA GLU A 8 -4.25 25.41 -17.66
C GLU A 8 -2.71 25.33 -17.68
N LEU A 9 -2.15 24.26 -18.27
CA LEU A 9 -0.70 24.09 -18.41
C LEU A 9 -0.04 25.16 -19.29
N ALA A 10 -0.81 25.87 -20.14
CA ALA A 10 -0.31 27.00 -20.90
C ALA A 10 0.22 28.14 -20.00
N LEU A 11 -0.20 28.18 -18.74
CA LEU A 11 0.22 29.16 -17.73
C LEU A 11 1.34 28.66 -16.82
N GLY A 12 1.77 27.40 -16.97
CA GLY A 12 2.77 26.73 -16.13
C GLY A 12 2.24 25.48 -15.45
N PRO A 13 3.00 24.87 -14.52
CA PRO A 13 2.57 23.69 -13.77
C PRO A 13 1.26 23.94 -13.00
N VAL A 14 0.40 22.93 -12.97
CA VAL A 14 -0.93 23.02 -12.35
C VAL A 14 -0.97 22.17 -11.08
N GLU A 15 -1.22 22.80 -9.95
CA GLU A 15 -1.38 22.14 -8.65
C GLU A 15 -2.70 21.38 -8.59
N THR A 16 -2.69 20.24 -7.91
CA THR A 16 -3.83 19.36 -7.75
C THR A 16 -3.97 18.98 -6.29
N ALA A 17 -5.20 19.05 -5.78
CA ALA A 17 -5.54 18.56 -4.46
C ALA A 17 -6.89 17.86 -4.50
N GLY A 18 -7.00 16.76 -3.78
CA GLY A 18 -8.24 16.00 -3.71
C GLY A 18 -8.20 14.94 -2.62
N GLU A 19 -9.35 14.31 -2.43
CA GLU A 19 -9.49 13.19 -1.52
C GLU A 19 -10.27 12.08 -2.20
N LEU A 20 -9.90 10.83 -1.92
CA LEU A 20 -10.70 9.65 -2.24
C LEU A 20 -11.35 9.16 -0.94
N ALA A 21 -12.66 8.94 -0.98
CA ALA A 21 -13.38 8.42 0.17
C ALA A 21 -12.86 7.02 0.53
N LYS A 22 -12.83 6.70 1.83
CA LYS A 22 -12.33 5.39 2.29
C LYS A 22 -13.14 4.20 1.77
N ASP A 23 -14.40 4.45 1.41
CA ASP A 23 -15.39 3.52 0.86
C ASP A 23 -15.60 3.71 -0.64
N ASP A 24 -14.72 4.44 -1.31
CA ASP A 24 -14.76 4.62 -2.76
C ASP A 24 -14.63 3.25 -3.47
N PRO A 25 -15.52 2.91 -4.42
CA PRO A 25 -15.44 1.67 -5.20
C PRO A 25 -14.10 1.49 -5.93
N LEU A 26 -13.40 2.57 -6.26
CA LEU A 26 -12.07 2.55 -6.85
C LEU A 26 -11.00 2.02 -5.89
N LEU A 27 -11.30 1.88 -4.60
CA LEU A 27 -10.37 1.33 -3.62
C LEU A 27 -10.74 -0.11 -3.22
N ALA A 28 -11.77 -0.68 -3.88
CA ALA A 28 -12.13 -2.08 -3.69
C ALA A 28 -10.96 -3.00 -4.11
N GLY A 29 -10.57 -3.89 -3.19
CA GLY A 29 -9.49 -4.87 -3.39
C GLY A 29 -8.26 -4.68 -2.50
N LEU A 30 -8.17 -3.59 -1.72
CA LEU A 30 -7.11 -3.44 -0.70
C LEU A 30 -7.20 -4.54 0.36
N GLU A 31 -6.06 -5.17 0.69
CA GLU A 31 -5.99 -6.24 1.69
C GLU A 31 -6.28 -5.73 3.12
N VAL A 32 -6.00 -4.46 3.37
CA VAL A 32 -6.26 -3.76 4.64
C VAL A 32 -7.30 -2.66 4.43
N GLY A 33 -8.19 -2.49 5.40
CA GLY A 33 -9.23 -1.47 5.33
C GLY A 33 -8.65 -0.06 5.52
N LEU A 34 -9.25 0.93 4.87
CA LEU A 34 -8.93 2.34 5.11
C LEU A 34 -9.69 2.87 6.32
N ALA A 35 -8.98 3.51 7.24
CA ALA A 35 -9.55 4.14 8.42
C ALA A 35 -10.13 5.52 8.10
N GLU A 36 -9.46 6.25 7.19
CA GLU A 36 -9.77 7.61 6.77
C GLU A 36 -9.68 7.76 5.25
N ALA A 37 -10.17 8.89 4.72
CA ALA A 37 -10.02 9.23 3.31
C ALA A 37 -8.54 9.32 2.91
N VAL A 38 -8.26 9.07 1.62
CA VAL A 38 -6.92 9.21 1.06
C VAL A 38 -6.77 10.65 0.60
N ARG A 39 -5.91 11.42 1.28
CA ARG A 39 -5.56 12.78 0.88
C ARG A 39 -4.50 12.73 -0.19
N VAL A 40 -4.67 13.51 -1.25
CA VAL A 40 -3.76 13.55 -2.40
C VAL A 40 -3.43 14.99 -2.73
N GLY A 41 -2.15 15.27 -2.92
CA GLY A 41 -1.66 16.56 -3.38
C GLY A 41 -0.52 16.37 -4.38
N GLY A 42 -0.44 17.21 -5.40
CA GLY A 42 0.62 17.12 -6.39
C GLY A 42 0.52 18.20 -7.46
N ARG A 43 1.31 18.04 -8.51
CA ARG A 43 1.36 18.98 -9.63
C ARG A 43 1.57 18.27 -10.95
N LEU A 44 0.87 18.74 -11.97
CA LEU A 44 1.05 18.33 -13.35
C LEU A 44 1.96 19.33 -14.07
N GLN A 45 2.84 18.82 -14.94
CA GLN A 45 3.66 19.65 -15.81
C GLN A 45 3.77 19.01 -17.20
N ALA A 46 3.79 19.82 -18.25
CA ALA A 46 4.11 19.36 -19.59
C ALA A 46 5.62 19.07 -19.70
N THR A 47 5.97 17.92 -20.25
CA THR A 47 7.36 17.49 -20.51
C THR A 47 7.66 17.33 -22.01
N GLY A 48 6.63 17.42 -22.85
CA GLY A 48 6.68 17.46 -24.31
C GLY A 48 5.34 17.93 -24.87
N GLU A 49 5.15 17.89 -26.19
CA GLU A 49 3.88 18.31 -26.83
C GLU A 49 2.68 17.50 -26.34
N GLU A 50 2.83 16.18 -26.25
CA GLU A 50 1.77 15.24 -25.86
C GLU A 50 2.12 14.43 -24.61
N ARG A 51 3.04 14.94 -23.79
CA ARG A 51 3.57 14.25 -22.60
C ARG A 51 3.41 15.13 -21.37
N PHE A 52 2.77 14.58 -20.34
CA PHE A 52 2.47 15.27 -19.09
C PHE A 52 2.92 14.42 -17.91
N TYR A 53 3.78 14.98 -17.07
CA TYR A 53 4.25 14.30 -15.87
C TYR A 53 3.53 14.87 -14.65
N TRP A 54 2.91 14.00 -13.87
CA TRP A 54 2.33 14.34 -12.59
C TRP A 54 3.21 13.79 -11.47
N HIS A 55 3.55 14.64 -10.52
CA HIS A 55 4.22 14.24 -9.29
C HIS A 55 3.39 14.70 -8.10
N GLY A 56 3.14 13.78 -7.18
CA GLY A 56 2.35 14.05 -6.00
C GLY A 56 2.67 13.12 -4.86
N THR A 57 1.85 13.23 -3.82
CA THR A 57 1.92 12.42 -2.62
C THR A 57 0.51 12.00 -2.23
N LEU A 58 0.42 10.86 -1.55
CA LEU A 58 -0.79 10.43 -0.87
C LEU A 58 -0.53 10.23 0.62
N ASP A 59 -1.54 10.53 1.43
CA ASP A 59 -1.56 10.30 2.87
C ASP A 59 -2.88 9.67 3.30
N THR A 60 -2.79 8.58 4.05
CA THR A 60 -3.96 7.95 4.67
C THR A 60 -3.59 7.13 5.90
N ARG A 61 -4.57 6.48 6.51
CA ARG A 61 -4.37 5.48 7.56
C ARG A 61 -5.12 4.21 7.21
N VAL A 62 -4.45 3.08 7.34
CA VAL A 62 -5.09 1.76 7.27
C VAL A 62 -5.48 1.30 8.66
N ALA A 63 -6.58 0.56 8.76
CA ALA A 63 -7.05 -0.11 9.96
C ALA A 63 -7.18 -1.61 9.71
N GLY A 64 -6.76 -2.39 10.69
CA GLY A 64 -6.88 -3.84 10.65
C GLY A 64 -6.51 -4.46 11.99
N GLU A 65 -6.43 -5.78 12.01
CA GLU A 65 -6.00 -6.53 13.18
C GLU A 65 -4.53 -6.94 13.01
N CYS A 66 -3.78 -6.90 14.11
CA CYS A 66 -2.41 -7.36 14.12
C CYS A 66 -2.37 -8.83 13.71
N ARG A 67 -1.63 -9.14 12.64
CA ARG A 67 -1.50 -10.51 12.11
C ARG A 67 -1.02 -11.54 13.15
N ARG A 68 -0.36 -11.11 14.22
CA ARG A 68 0.23 -11.98 15.25
C ARG A 68 -0.65 -12.11 16.50
N CYS A 69 -1.27 -11.04 16.97
CA CYS A 69 -2.00 -11.01 18.25
C CYS A 69 -3.47 -10.61 18.16
N LEU A 70 -3.95 -10.27 16.96
CA LEU A 70 -5.31 -9.80 16.67
C LEU A 70 -5.71 -8.48 17.35
N ALA A 71 -4.81 -7.81 18.08
CA ALA A 71 -5.08 -6.47 18.58
C ALA A 71 -5.35 -5.48 17.43
N PRO A 72 -6.30 -4.55 17.58
CA PRO A 72 -6.59 -3.54 16.56
C PRO A 72 -5.37 -2.64 16.33
N VAL A 73 -5.10 -2.31 15.07
CA VAL A 73 -3.97 -1.47 14.64
C VAL A 73 -4.47 -0.39 13.68
N SER A 74 -3.97 0.82 13.86
CA SER A 74 -4.08 1.90 12.87
C SER A 74 -2.69 2.39 12.50
N GLN A 75 -2.32 2.23 11.23
CA GLN A 75 -1.01 2.57 10.70
C GLN A 75 -1.13 3.63 9.61
N ALA A 76 -0.26 4.65 9.66
CA ALA A 76 -0.18 5.66 8.62
C ALA A 76 0.47 5.08 7.35
N VAL A 77 -0.03 5.48 6.19
CA VAL A 77 0.53 5.18 4.88
C VAL A 77 0.78 6.51 4.19
N HIS A 78 2.02 6.68 3.75
CA HIS A 78 2.48 7.83 2.96
C HIS A 78 3.25 7.28 1.77
N ALA A 79 3.00 7.82 0.58
CA ALA A 79 3.73 7.43 -0.62
C ALA A 79 3.87 8.62 -1.59
N ASP A 80 4.99 8.64 -2.28
CA ASP A 80 5.24 9.51 -3.41
C ASP A 80 4.69 8.87 -4.69
N ILE A 81 4.07 9.67 -5.54
CA ILE A 81 3.49 9.22 -6.81
C ILE A 81 4.22 9.93 -7.95
N GLY A 82 4.63 9.17 -8.95
CA GLY A 82 5.11 9.68 -10.23
C GLY A 82 4.35 9.01 -11.36
N ALA A 83 3.65 9.79 -12.19
CA ALA A 83 2.84 9.27 -13.27
C ALA A 83 3.09 10.04 -14.56
N LEU A 84 3.37 9.32 -15.64
CA LEU A 84 3.47 9.88 -16.98
C LEU A 84 2.14 9.66 -17.71
N PHE A 85 1.58 10.72 -18.27
CA PHE A 85 0.40 10.68 -19.13
C PHE A 85 0.82 11.06 -20.55
N VAL A 86 0.39 10.27 -21.53
CA VAL A 86 0.75 10.46 -22.94
C VAL A 86 -0.51 10.50 -23.78
N ARG A 87 -0.62 11.49 -24.67
CA ARG A 87 -1.75 11.65 -25.57
C ARG A 87 -1.42 11.14 -26.98
N GLY A 88 -2.37 10.45 -27.61
CA GLY A 88 -2.26 10.00 -29.00
C GLY A 88 -1.38 8.77 -29.19
N ALA A 89 -0.88 8.58 -30.41
CA ALA A 89 -0.24 7.33 -30.86
C ALA A 89 1.03 6.94 -30.07
N ASP A 90 1.73 7.92 -29.50
CA ASP A 90 2.91 7.71 -28.66
C ASP A 90 2.59 7.01 -27.32
N ALA A 91 1.31 6.90 -26.94
CA ALA A 91 0.91 6.25 -25.70
C ALA A 91 1.17 4.73 -25.71
N ASP A 92 1.15 4.10 -26.87
CA ASP A 92 1.40 2.66 -27.01
C ASP A 92 2.90 2.30 -26.92
N ASP A 93 3.80 3.29 -27.00
CA ASP A 93 5.25 3.10 -26.95
C ASP A 93 5.80 2.95 -25.51
N ASP A 94 5.03 3.36 -24.49
CA ASP A 94 5.43 3.30 -23.08
C ASP A 94 4.36 2.56 -22.24
N PRO A 95 4.59 1.29 -21.87
CA PRO A 95 3.60 0.49 -21.15
C PRO A 95 3.36 0.95 -19.71
N ASP A 96 4.26 1.76 -19.14
CA ASP A 96 4.14 2.31 -17.79
C ASP A 96 3.45 3.68 -17.81
N ALA A 97 3.11 4.22 -18.99
CA ALA A 97 2.40 5.48 -19.14
C ALA A 97 0.88 5.31 -19.18
N PHE A 98 0.17 6.32 -18.66
CA PHE A 98 -1.28 6.42 -18.76
C PHE A 98 -1.68 7.05 -20.10
N ALA A 99 -2.32 6.25 -20.95
CA ALA A 99 -2.82 6.71 -22.23
C ALA A 99 -3.98 7.70 -22.09
N LEU A 100 -3.89 8.83 -22.77
CA LEU A 100 -4.94 9.82 -22.95
C LEU A 100 -5.49 9.72 -24.38
N GLY A 101 -6.81 9.87 -24.53
CA GLY A 101 -7.42 9.95 -25.85
C GLY A 101 -6.93 11.17 -26.64
N GLU A 102 -6.93 11.10 -27.98
CA GLU A 102 -6.43 12.17 -28.87
C GLU A 102 -7.08 13.53 -28.61
N ASP A 103 -8.35 13.57 -28.18
CA ASP A 103 -9.08 14.80 -27.86
C ASP A 103 -9.15 15.09 -26.35
N ALA A 104 -8.36 14.39 -25.53
CA ALA A 104 -8.43 14.52 -24.07
C ALA A 104 -8.00 15.93 -23.64
N THR A 105 -8.91 16.64 -22.98
CA THR A 105 -8.66 17.96 -22.39
C THR A 105 -8.42 17.88 -20.88
N LEU A 106 -8.71 16.73 -20.27
CA LEU A 106 -8.55 16.48 -18.85
C LEU A 106 -7.59 15.31 -18.62
N VAL A 107 -6.76 15.42 -17.59
CA VAL A 107 -6.00 14.31 -17.02
C VAL A 107 -6.65 13.89 -15.72
N ASP A 108 -7.04 12.63 -15.62
CA ASP A 108 -7.50 12.03 -14.36
C ASP A 108 -6.34 11.30 -13.70
N VAL A 109 -5.89 11.80 -12.55
CA VAL A 109 -4.77 11.20 -11.81
C VAL A 109 -5.22 10.12 -10.82
N THR A 110 -6.53 9.88 -10.71
CA THR A 110 -7.10 8.88 -9.81
C THR A 110 -6.56 7.46 -10.03
N PRO A 111 -6.36 6.98 -11.28
CA PRO A 111 -5.77 5.66 -11.52
C PRO A 111 -4.35 5.53 -10.95
N ALA A 112 -3.50 6.53 -11.16
CA ALA A 112 -2.13 6.55 -10.63
C ALA A 112 -2.11 6.55 -9.09
N VAL A 113 -2.99 7.35 -8.47
CA VAL A 113 -3.16 7.36 -7.00
C VAL A 113 -3.59 5.99 -6.49
N ARG A 114 -4.55 5.34 -7.17
CA ARG A 114 -5.03 4.01 -6.80
C ARG A 114 -3.89 3.00 -6.87
N GLU A 115 -3.15 2.96 -7.96
CA GLU A 115 -2.04 2.02 -8.14
C GLU A 115 -0.98 2.18 -7.06
N GLU A 116 -0.53 3.42 -6.81
CA GLU A 116 0.48 3.68 -5.80
C GLU A 116 -0.02 3.34 -4.39
N LEU A 117 -1.27 3.64 -4.06
CA LEU A 117 -1.86 3.25 -2.78
C LEU A 117 -1.87 1.73 -2.61
N PHE A 118 -2.19 0.96 -3.66
CA PHE A 118 -2.19 -0.51 -3.59
C PHE A 118 -0.77 -1.07 -3.41
N LEU A 119 0.26 -0.40 -3.92
CA LEU A 119 1.65 -0.77 -3.74
C LEU A 119 2.17 -0.40 -2.34
N ALA A 120 1.83 0.80 -1.86
CA ALA A 120 2.29 1.32 -0.58
C ALA A 120 1.54 0.74 0.63
N ALA A 121 0.28 0.34 0.45
CA ALA A 121 -0.51 -0.23 1.52
C ALA A 121 0.09 -1.55 2.01
N PRO A 122 0.28 -1.74 3.33
CA PRO A 122 0.81 -2.98 3.85
C PRO A 122 -0.23 -4.11 3.69
N ARG A 123 0.22 -5.27 3.21
CA ARG A 123 -0.60 -6.50 3.14
C ARG A 123 -1.15 -6.94 4.50
N TYR A 124 -0.42 -6.64 5.56
CA TYR A 124 -0.82 -6.92 6.93
C TYR A 124 -0.20 -5.92 7.89
N VAL A 125 -0.89 -5.68 9.01
CA VAL A 125 -0.45 -4.75 10.04
C VAL A 125 0.07 -5.50 11.27
N LEU A 126 1.00 -4.87 11.99
CA LEU A 126 1.50 -5.33 13.28
C LEU A 126 1.26 -4.25 14.32
N CYS A 127 0.85 -4.62 15.54
CA CYS A 127 0.67 -3.63 16.61
C CYS A 127 2.01 -3.03 17.08
N ARG A 128 3.12 -3.71 16.77
CA ARG A 128 4.51 -3.29 16.92
C ARG A 128 5.42 -4.33 16.26
N GLU A 129 6.66 -3.94 15.94
CA GLU A 129 7.63 -4.77 15.23
C GLU A 129 7.96 -6.10 15.96
N ASP A 130 8.07 -6.06 17.29
CA ASP A 130 8.45 -7.19 18.13
C ASP A 130 7.25 -7.99 18.70
N CYS A 131 6.03 -7.75 18.22
CA CYS A 131 4.78 -8.32 18.76
C CYS A 131 4.88 -9.84 18.89
N ARG A 132 4.92 -10.41 20.09
CA ARG A 132 5.16 -11.84 20.32
C ARG A 132 4.04 -12.76 19.80
N GLY A 133 2.84 -12.21 19.61
CA GLY A 133 1.69 -12.92 19.04
C GLY A 133 0.96 -13.82 20.03
N LEU A 134 0.00 -14.60 19.54
CA LEU A 134 -0.73 -15.58 20.36
C LEU A 134 0.06 -16.89 20.48
N CYS A 135 -0.10 -17.58 21.61
CA CYS A 135 0.36 -18.96 21.74
C CYS A 135 -0.42 -19.86 20.76
N PRO A 136 0.26 -20.64 19.90
CA PRO A 136 -0.40 -21.48 18.90
C PRO A 136 -1.18 -22.67 19.51
N ARG A 137 -1.13 -22.86 20.83
CA ARG A 137 -1.82 -23.94 21.54
C ARG A 137 -3.00 -23.48 22.37
N CYS A 138 -2.83 -22.42 23.17
CA CYS A 138 -3.88 -21.96 24.08
C CYS A 138 -4.44 -20.58 23.73
N GLY A 139 -3.90 -19.88 22.72
CA GLY A 139 -4.36 -18.55 22.33
C GLY A 139 -3.97 -17.41 23.30
N GLN A 140 -3.20 -17.68 24.36
CA GLN A 140 -2.70 -16.64 25.26
C GLN A 140 -1.90 -15.60 24.48
N ASP A 141 -2.18 -14.31 24.70
CA ASP A 141 -1.35 -13.23 24.17
C ASP A 141 0.02 -13.24 24.85
N LEU A 142 1.04 -13.63 24.10
CA LEU A 142 2.42 -13.70 24.58
C LEU A 142 2.98 -12.30 24.87
N ASN A 143 2.33 -11.24 24.37
CA ASN A 143 2.66 -9.86 24.72
C ASN A 143 2.38 -9.54 26.18
N ALA A 144 1.37 -10.15 26.79
CA ALA A 144 1.00 -9.96 28.19
C ALA A 144 1.83 -10.84 29.15
N GLY A 145 2.56 -11.84 28.64
CA GLY A 145 3.40 -12.73 29.44
C GLY A 145 3.55 -14.12 28.82
N PRO A 146 4.44 -14.97 29.36
CA PRO A 146 4.58 -16.34 28.89
C PRO A 146 3.32 -17.16 29.18
N CYS A 147 3.00 -18.09 28.29
CA CYS A 147 1.97 -19.10 28.53
C CYS A 147 2.54 -20.30 29.31
N GLY A 148 1.67 -21.08 29.97
CA GLY A 148 2.05 -22.30 30.69
C GLY A 148 2.21 -23.56 29.84
N CYS A 149 2.16 -23.46 28.50
CA CYS A 149 2.20 -24.64 27.64
C CYS A 149 3.64 -25.22 27.52
N SER A 150 3.82 -26.51 27.79
CA SER A 150 5.13 -27.20 27.68
C SER A 150 5.67 -27.20 26.25
N PRO A 151 6.91 -26.80 25.94
CA PRO A 151 7.41 -26.71 24.55
C PRO A 151 7.18 -28.00 23.75
N THR A 152 6.60 -27.91 22.53
CA THR A 152 6.47 -29.08 21.65
C THR A 152 7.85 -29.37 21.04
N PRO A 153 8.36 -30.61 21.09
CA PRO A 153 9.53 -31.00 20.32
C PRO A 153 9.24 -30.81 18.83
N ASP A 154 10.10 -30.09 18.11
CA ASP A 154 9.97 -29.98 16.66
C ASP A 154 10.27 -31.36 16.04
N LEU A 155 9.24 -32.00 15.51
CA LEU A 155 9.30 -33.35 14.96
C LEU A 155 10.34 -33.48 13.83
N ARG A 156 10.64 -32.39 13.11
CA ARG A 156 11.68 -32.37 12.08
C ARG A 156 13.07 -32.67 12.64
N TRP A 157 13.29 -32.35 13.92
CA TRP A 157 14.56 -32.56 14.63
C TRP A 157 14.56 -33.84 15.46
N SER A 158 13.53 -34.69 15.35
CA SER A 158 13.42 -35.95 16.11
C SER A 158 14.62 -36.87 15.93
N ALA A 159 15.16 -36.98 14.71
CA ALA A 159 16.36 -37.77 14.41
C ALA A 159 17.61 -37.23 15.13
N LEU A 160 17.72 -35.91 15.28
CA LEU A 160 18.85 -35.26 15.98
C LEU A 160 18.71 -35.34 17.50
N ALA A 161 17.48 -35.30 18.03
CA ALA A 161 17.23 -35.61 19.43
C ALA A 161 17.65 -37.05 19.77
N ALA A 162 17.23 -38.02 18.93
CA ALA A 162 17.63 -39.41 19.08
C ALA A 162 19.15 -39.62 18.95
N LEU A 163 19.83 -38.86 18.07
CA LEU A 163 21.29 -38.89 17.96
C LEU A 163 21.98 -38.30 19.20
N LYS A 164 21.46 -37.20 19.74
CA LYS A 164 21.98 -36.57 20.97
C LYS A 164 21.90 -37.52 22.16
N ASP A 165 20.82 -38.28 22.28
CA ASP A 165 20.65 -39.27 23.35
C ASP A 165 21.67 -40.42 23.21
N LYS A 166 21.96 -40.87 21.98
CA LYS A 166 22.99 -41.89 21.69
C LYS A 166 24.43 -41.42 21.96
N LEU A 167 24.70 -40.12 21.90
CA LEU A 167 26.02 -39.54 22.17
C LEU A 167 26.27 -39.24 23.66
N ARG A 168 25.21 -39.31 24.48
CA ARG A 168 25.26 -39.03 25.93
C ARG A 168 25.26 -40.30 26.80
N GLY A 169 25.00 -41.46 26.20
CA GLY A 169 25.17 -42.78 26.82
C GLY A 169 26.51 -43.38 26.43
#